data_AF-A0A4Q4CTK3-F1
#
_entry.id   AF-A0A4Q4CTK3-F1
#
_cell.length_a   1.000
_cell.length_b   1.000
_cell.length_c   1.000
_cell.angle_alpha   90.00
_cell.angle_beta   90.00
_cell.angle_gamma   90.00
#
_symmetry.space_group_name_H-M   'P 1'
#
loop_
_entity.id
_entity.type
_entity.pdbx_description
1 polymer ?
#
loop_
_entity_poly.entity_id
_entity_poly.type
_entity_poly.pdbx_seq_one_letter_code
_entity_poly.pdbx_strand_id
1 'polypeptide(L)'
;TTLETGGALSCVPYARARSGLALRGDAWQWWEAAAPRYERSRAPQPGSVLVLMRTSRLPMGHVAVVSRLVSDREIRVDHANWAPGGTGNRGRVARDQAVADVSPGNDWSIVKVWYPPSGALGATPFPAYGFVHPRMVTAGR
;
A
#
# COMPACT_ATOMS: atom_id res chain seq x y z
N THR A 1 -7.80 -27.94 -9.91
CA THR A 1 -7.65 -27.98 -8.44
C THR A 1 -6.19 -28.09 -8.09
N THR A 2 -5.77 -27.43 -7.00
CA THR A 2 -4.45 -27.52 -6.34
C THR A 2 -3.38 -26.61 -6.97
N LEU A 3 -2.87 -25.56 -6.32
CA LEU A 3 -2.27 -25.53 -4.98
C LEU A 3 -2.76 -24.33 -4.14
N GLU A 4 -3.55 -24.62 -3.11
CA GLU A 4 -3.51 -23.81 -1.89
C GLU A 4 -2.23 -24.19 -1.15
N THR A 5 -1.16 -23.40 -1.31
CA THR A 5 -0.04 -23.41 -0.36
C THR A 5 -0.31 -22.33 0.66
N GLY A 6 -0.67 -22.74 1.88
CA GLY A 6 -0.78 -21.89 3.07
C GLY A 6 0.55 -21.27 3.49
N GLY A 7 1.15 -20.45 2.63
CA GLY A 7 2.24 -19.55 2.95
C GLY A 7 1.67 -18.21 3.40
N ALA A 8 2.23 -17.63 4.46
CA ALA A 8 1.87 -16.29 4.92
C ALA A 8 1.87 -15.30 3.73
N LEU A 9 0.69 -14.81 3.35
CA LEU A 9 0.54 -14.02 2.15
C LEU A 9 1.14 -12.62 2.37
N SER A 10 2.22 -12.29 1.66
CA SER A 10 2.92 -11.00 1.81
C SER A 10 2.26 -9.89 0.98
N CYS A 11 2.54 -8.63 1.30
CA CYS A 11 1.92 -7.46 0.67
C CYS A 11 2.22 -7.35 -0.84
N VAL A 12 3.45 -7.67 -1.26
CA VAL A 12 3.90 -7.57 -2.66
C VAL A 12 3.15 -8.51 -3.61
N PRO A 13 3.11 -9.84 -3.40
CA PRO A 13 2.35 -10.73 -4.27
C PRO A 13 0.85 -10.44 -4.22
N TYR A 14 0.31 -10.05 -3.06
CA TYR A 14 -1.08 -9.61 -2.95
C TYR A 14 -1.38 -8.39 -3.83
N ALA A 15 -0.61 -7.32 -3.66
CA ALA A 15 -0.80 -6.07 -4.38
C ALA A 15 -0.63 -6.28 -5.88
N ARG A 16 0.34 -7.11 -6.30
CA ARG A 16 0.52 -7.50 -7.71
C ARG A 16 -0.73 -8.15 -8.28
N ALA A 17 -1.25 -9.17 -7.61
CA ALA A 17 -2.45 -9.88 -8.05
C ALA A 17 -3.68 -8.97 -8.07
N ARG A 18 -3.81 -8.07 -7.10
CA ARG A 18 -5.00 -7.22 -6.91
C ARG A 18 -5.02 -5.97 -7.79
N SER A 19 -3.86 -5.39 -8.11
CA SER A 19 -3.72 -4.17 -8.92
C SER A 19 -3.36 -4.44 -10.39
N GLY A 20 -2.79 -5.60 -10.71
CA GLY A 20 -2.25 -5.91 -12.04
C GLY A 20 -0.87 -5.29 -12.33
N LEU A 21 -0.27 -4.55 -11.38
CA LEU A 21 1.07 -3.99 -11.54
C LEU A 21 2.13 -5.09 -11.61
N ALA A 22 2.79 -5.25 -12.75
CA ALA A 22 3.87 -6.22 -12.95
C ALA A 22 5.21 -5.79 -12.34
N LEU A 23 5.21 -5.28 -11.10
CA LEU A 23 6.39 -4.83 -10.37
C LEU A 23 6.98 -5.92 -9.47
N ARG A 24 8.30 -5.87 -9.23
CA ARG A 24 9.07 -6.84 -8.45
C ARG A 24 9.97 -6.13 -7.44
N GLY A 25 10.58 -6.90 -6.55
CA GLY A 25 11.38 -6.38 -5.44
C GLY A 25 10.56 -6.12 -4.18
N ASP A 26 11.22 -5.52 -3.20
CA ASP A 26 10.63 -5.10 -1.93
C ASP A 26 9.58 -4.02 -2.15
N ALA A 27 8.66 -3.88 -1.19
CA ALA A 27 7.55 -2.95 -1.33
C ALA A 27 8.02 -1.50 -1.55
N TRP A 28 9.05 -1.03 -0.83
CA TRP A 28 9.58 0.33 -1.02
C TRP A 28 10.19 0.55 -2.42
N GLN A 29 10.71 -0.50 -3.06
CA GLN A 29 11.35 -0.40 -4.39
C GLN A 29 10.35 -0.16 -5.52
N TRP A 30 9.06 -0.44 -5.27
CA TRP A 30 8.00 -0.26 -6.28
C TRP A 30 7.89 1.19 -6.75
N TRP A 31 8.28 2.16 -5.92
CA TRP A 31 8.24 3.56 -6.32
C TRP A 31 9.16 3.85 -7.50
N GLU A 32 10.43 3.43 -7.45
CA GLU A 32 11.35 3.66 -8.57
C GLU A 32 11.12 2.66 -9.70
N ALA A 33 10.80 1.40 -9.39
CA ALA A 33 10.52 0.38 -10.40
C ALA A 33 9.28 0.67 -11.26
N ALA A 34 8.36 1.52 -10.77
CA ALA A 34 7.20 1.95 -11.52
C ALA A 34 7.58 2.78 -12.75
N ALA A 35 8.62 3.62 -12.67
CA ALA A 35 9.01 4.48 -13.78
C ALA A 35 9.85 3.71 -14.83
N PRO A 36 9.75 4.07 -16.11
CA PRO A 36 8.78 5.02 -16.71
C PRO A 36 7.43 4.37 -17.03
N ARG A 37 7.24 3.08 -16.74
CA ARG A 37 6.13 2.26 -17.26
C ARG A 37 4.77 2.63 -16.67
N TYR A 38 4.71 2.95 -15.39
CA TYR A 38 3.49 3.25 -14.65
C TYR A 38 3.53 4.67 -14.11
N GLU A 39 2.38 5.33 -14.13
CA GLU A 39 2.24 6.67 -13.58
C GLU A 39 2.38 6.65 -12.05
N ARG A 40 3.04 7.69 -11.51
CA ARG A 40 3.23 7.91 -10.08
C ARG A 40 2.64 9.26 -9.70
N SER A 41 1.97 9.35 -8.56
CA SER A 41 1.42 10.64 -8.10
C SER A 41 1.23 10.69 -6.57
N ARG A 42 0.83 11.86 -6.06
CA ARG A 42 0.34 12.03 -4.68
C ARG A 42 -1.18 11.90 -4.53
N ALA A 43 -1.91 11.71 -5.63
CA ALA A 43 -3.37 11.62 -5.61
C ALA A 43 -3.81 10.14 -5.58
N PRO A 44 -4.58 9.70 -4.57
CA PRO A 44 -5.11 8.35 -4.54
C PRO A 44 -6.17 8.14 -5.61
N GLN A 45 -6.19 6.94 -6.19
CA GLN A 45 -7.27 6.50 -7.08
C GLN A 45 -7.63 5.05 -6.73
N PRO A 46 -8.91 4.62 -6.83
CA PRO A 46 -9.25 3.21 -6.72
C PRO A 46 -8.40 2.34 -7.66
N GLY A 47 -7.85 1.24 -7.14
CA GLY A 47 -6.93 0.36 -7.85
C GLY A 47 -5.46 0.79 -7.87
N SER A 48 -5.14 2.04 -7.51
CA SER A 48 -3.74 2.46 -7.31
C SER A 48 -3.12 1.79 -6.09
N VAL A 49 -1.80 1.74 -6.05
CA VAL A 49 -1.04 1.12 -4.97
C VAL A 49 -0.32 2.21 -4.18
N LEU A 50 -0.70 2.37 -2.91
CA LEU A 50 0.03 3.18 -1.94
C LEU A 50 1.38 2.51 -1.64
N VAL A 51 2.47 3.27 -1.75
CA VAL A 51 3.83 2.79 -1.46
C VAL A 51 4.40 3.50 -0.23
N LEU A 52 4.56 2.75 0.85
CA LEU A 52 5.19 3.23 2.08
C LEU A 52 6.71 3.10 1.99
N MET A 53 7.42 4.12 2.48
CA MET A 53 8.87 4.11 2.52
C MET A 53 9.38 3.09 3.54
N ARG A 54 10.62 2.64 3.34
CA ARG A 54 11.32 1.86 4.36
C ARG A 54 11.65 2.72 5.57
N THR A 55 11.52 2.16 6.76
CA THR A 55 11.94 2.77 8.03
C THR A 55 12.60 1.71 8.91
N SER A 56 13.18 2.08 10.05
CA SER A 56 13.75 1.11 11.00
C SER A 56 12.73 0.07 11.49
N ARG A 57 11.44 0.43 11.57
CA ARG A 57 10.34 -0.47 11.98
C ARG A 57 9.61 -1.12 10.81
N LEU A 58 9.90 -0.69 9.58
CA LEU A 58 9.31 -1.19 8.34
C LEU A 58 10.41 -1.31 7.26
N PRO A 59 11.40 -2.20 7.43
CA PRO A 59 12.61 -2.22 6.61
C PRO A 59 12.35 -2.54 5.13
N MET A 60 11.29 -3.29 4.85
CA MET A 60 10.89 -3.66 3.48
C MET A 60 9.93 -2.67 2.84
N GLY A 61 9.57 -1.58 3.55
CA GLY A 61 8.41 -0.76 3.21
C GLY A 61 7.10 -1.55 3.31
N HIS A 62 6.04 -1.01 2.69
CA HIS A 62 4.77 -1.73 2.55
C HIS A 62 4.01 -1.20 1.34
N VAL A 63 3.19 -2.07 0.74
CA VAL A 63 2.26 -1.69 -0.32
C VAL A 63 0.83 -2.06 0.04
N ALA A 64 -0.12 -1.21 -0.34
CA ALA A 64 -1.54 -1.44 -0.13
C ALA A 64 -2.34 -0.95 -1.34
N VAL A 65 -3.34 -1.72 -1.78
CA VAL A 65 -4.17 -1.37 -2.95
C VAL A 65 -5.35 -0.54 -2.47
N VAL A 66 -5.57 0.63 -3.07
CA VAL A 66 -6.71 1.48 -2.75
C VAL A 66 -7.99 0.80 -3.23
N SER A 67 -8.91 0.49 -2.31
CA SER A 67 -10.22 -0.08 -2.64
C SER A 67 -11.24 1.01 -2.98
N ARG A 68 -11.24 2.12 -2.22
CA ARG A 68 -12.12 3.28 -2.46
C ARG A 68 -11.60 4.54 -1.76
N LEU A 69 -12.05 5.69 -2.24
CA LEU A 69 -11.83 6.99 -1.60
C LEU A 69 -12.96 7.26 -0.59
N VAL A 70 -12.63 7.88 0.54
CA VAL A 70 -13.61 8.29 1.57
C VAL A 70 -13.69 9.81 1.64
N SER A 71 -12.54 10.48 1.63
CA SER A 71 -12.42 11.94 1.61
C SER A 71 -11.06 12.34 1.04
N ASP A 72 -10.76 13.64 1.00
CA ASP A 72 -9.46 14.15 0.58
C ASP A 72 -8.30 13.64 1.46
N ARG A 73 -8.60 13.19 2.69
CA ARG A 73 -7.61 12.71 3.67
C ARG A 73 -7.86 11.29 4.14
N GLU A 74 -8.83 10.58 3.61
CA GLU A 74 -9.10 9.19 3.99
C GLU A 74 -9.38 8.32 2.76
N ILE A 75 -8.73 7.17 2.73
CA ILE A 75 -8.97 6.10 1.77
C ILE A 75 -9.17 4.78 2.49
N ARG A 76 -9.75 3.81 1.78
CA ARG A 76 -9.73 2.42 2.18
C ARG A 76 -8.78 1.63 1.32
N VAL A 77 -8.11 0.66 1.95
CA VAL A 77 -7.13 -0.19 1.28
C VAL A 77 -7.34 -1.66 1.58
N ASP A 78 -6.97 -2.47 0.60
CA ASP A 78 -6.77 -3.90 0.75
C ASP A 78 -5.25 -4.20 0.78
N HIS A 79 -4.80 -4.97 1.76
CA HIS A 79 -3.41 -5.37 1.87
C HIS A 79 -3.25 -6.72 2.58
N ALA A 80 -2.04 -7.25 2.57
CA ALA A 80 -1.72 -8.48 3.29
C ALA A 80 -0.47 -8.32 4.15
N ASN A 81 -0.40 -9.08 5.25
CA ASN A 81 0.74 -9.09 6.16
C ASN A 81 1.12 -7.70 6.71
N TRP A 82 0.11 -6.87 7.00
CA TRP A 82 0.33 -5.61 7.71
C TRP A 82 0.66 -5.90 9.17
N ALA A 83 1.90 -5.61 9.58
CA ALA A 83 2.40 -5.93 10.90
C ALA A 83 3.07 -4.71 11.58
N PRO A 84 2.35 -3.61 11.83
CA PRO A 84 2.91 -2.55 12.66
C PRO A 84 3.10 -3.10 14.09
N GLY A 85 4.35 -3.20 14.55
CA GLY A 85 4.66 -3.59 15.93
C GLY A 85 4.65 -5.09 16.26
N GLY A 86 4.58 -5.98 15.25
CA GLY A 86 4.76 -7.43 15.48
C GLY A 86 3.57 -8.18 16.08
N THR A 87 2.45 -7.51 16.33
CA THR A 87 1.24 -8.04 16.97
C THR A 87 0.26 -8.65 15.94
N GLY A 88 0.50 -9.92 15.57
CA GLY A 88 -0.61 -10.89 15.44
C GLY A 88 -1.31 -11.10 14.10
N ASN A 89 -1.10 -10.31 13.03
CA ASN A 89 -1.78 -10.54 11.73
C ASN A 89 -0.84 -10.83 10.56
N ARG A 90 0.31 -11.45 10.84
CA ARG A 90 1.23 -11.87 9.79
C ARG A 90 0.56 -12.88 8.85
N GLY A 91 0.74 -12.68 7.55
CA GLY A 91 0.23 -13.57 6.51
C GLY A 91 -1.27 -13.52 6.22
N ARG A 92 -2.03 -12.60 6.83
CA ARG A 92 -3.47 -12.43 6.56
C ARG A 92 -3.75 -11.27 5.62
N VAL A 93 -4.82 -11.41 4.84
CA VAL A 93 -5.41 -10.32 4.05
C VAL A 93 -6.35 -9.52 4.94
N ALA A 94 -6.18 -8.20 4.96
CA ALA A 94 -7.12 -7.27 5.54
C ALA A 94 -7.68 -6.37 4.44
N ARG A 95 -9.01 -6.25 4.39
CA ARG A 95 -9.76 -5.53 3.35
C ARG A 95 -10.48 -4.32 3.92
N ASP A 96 -10.71 -3.32 3.09
CA ASP A 96 -11.40 -2.06 3.46
C ASP A 96 -10.81 -1.37 4.72
N GLN A 97 -9.50 -1.49 4.93
CA GLN A 97 -8.82 -0.91 6.08
C GLN A 97 -8.64 0.59 5.87
N ALA A 98 -8.93 1.40 6.90
CA ALA A 98 -8.76 2.85 6.82
C ALA A 98 -7.29 3.24 6.74
N VAL A 99 -6.98 4.21 5.89
CA VAL A 99 -5.71 4.92 5.84
C VAL A 99 -6.02 6.40 5.78
N ALA A 100 -5.42 7.18 6.68
CA ALA A 100 -5.61 8.62 6.75
C ALA A 100 -4.31 9.37 6.45
N ASP A 101 -4.40 10.42 5.65
CA ASP A 101 -3.33 11.37 5.43
C ASP A 101 -3.22 12.32 6.63
N VAL A 102 -2.08 12.26 7.31
CA VAL A 102 -1.72 13.12 8.44
C VAL A 102 -0.58 14.07 8.10
N SER A 103 -0.23 14.18 6.81
CA SER A 103 0.75 15.16 6.34
C SER A 103 0.23 16.59 6.56
N PRO A 104 1.12 17.53 6.95
CA PRO A 104 0.76 18.94 7.02
C PRO A 104 0.28 19.50 5.66
N GLY A 105 0.84 18.98 4.56
CA GLY A 105 0.59 19.47 3.20
C GLY A 105 -0.63 18.91 2.48
N ASN A 106 -1.37 17.95 3.07
CA ASN A 106 -2.43 17.21 2.36
C ASN A 106 -1.93 16.49 1.10
N ASP A 107 -0.70 15.98 1.14
CA ASP A 107 0.00 15.45 -0.03
C ASP A 107 0.29 13.95 0.10
N TRP A 108 -0.36 13.29 1.06
CA TRP A 108 -0.18 11.86 1.33
C TRP A 108 1.28 11.46 1.62
N SER A 109 2.13 12.41 2.04
CA SER A 109 3.52 12.11 2.39
C SER A 109 3.68 11.38 3.73
N ILE A 110 2.67 11.45 4.59
CA ILE A 110 2.65 10.80 5.90
C ILE A 110 1.26 10.25 6.17
N VAL A 111 1.15 8.96 6.42
CA VAL A 111 -0.15 8.29 6.66
C VAL A 111 -0.20 7.57 7.98
N LYS A 112 -1.41 7.44 8.54
CA LYS A 112 -1.72 6.46 9.60
C LYS A 112 -2.61 5.38 9.02
N VAL A 113 -2.35 4.14 9.42
CA VAL A 113 -3.09 2.97 8.95
C VAL A 113 -3.90 2.39 10.10
N TRP A 114 -5.09 1.88 9.80
CA TRP A 114 -5.95 1.19 10.75
C TRP A 114 -5.18 0.09 11.52
N TYR A 115 -5.43 0.03 12.82
CA TYR A 115 -4.88 -0.96 13.72
C TYR A 115 -6.02 -1.72 14.41
N PRO A 116 -6.36 -2.93 13.90
CA PRO A 116 -7.49 -3.69 14.41
C PRO A 116 -7.51 -3.90 15.93
N PRO A 117 -6.38 -4.17 16.62
CA PRO A 117 -6.40 -4.40 18.07
C PRO A 117 -6.89 -3.20 18.89
N SER A 118 -6.75 -1.97 18.40
CA SER A 118 -7.27 -0.78 19.10
C SER A 118 -8.60 -0.27 18.54
N GLY A 119 -9.12 -0.86 17.46
CA GLY A 119 -10.32 -0.36 16.79
C GLY A 119 -10.20 1.09 16.31
N ALA A 120 -8.98 1.53 15.97
CA ALA A 120 -8.68 2.91 15.57
C ALA A 120 -7.50 2.96 14.60
N LEU A 121 -7.18 4.16 14.09
CA LEU A 121 -5.90 4.39 13.41
C LEU A 121 -4.74 4.13 14.37
N GLY A 122 -3.70 3.46 13.88
CA GLY A 122 -2.49 3.22 14.65
C GLY A 122 -1.79 4.53 15.02
N ALA A 123 -1.12 4.55 16.18
CA ALA A 123 -0.41 5.73 16.66
C ALA A 123 0.78 6.13 15.76
N THR A 124 1.39 5.15 15.09
CA THR A 124 2.60 5.35 14.27
C THR A 124 2.26 5.99 12.91
N PRO A 125 2.81 7.18 12.61
CA PRO A 125 2.81 7.72 11.26
C PRO A 125 3.85 7.01 10.40
N PHE A 126 3.51 6.74 9.14
CA PHE A 126 4.39 6.11 8.16
C PHE A 126 4.64 7.07 6.99
N PRO A 127 5.91 7.35 6.64
CA PRO A 127 6.21 8.12 5.44
C PRO A 127 5.85 7.30 4.19
N ALA A 128 5.29 7.98 3.19
CA ALA A 128 4.85 7.39 1.94
C ALA A 128 5.41 8.16 0.74
N TYR A 129 5.77 7.41 -0.30
CA TYR A 129 6.16 8.01 -1.58
C TYR A 129 4.96 8.55 -2.35
N GLY A 130 3.80 7.88 -2.24
CA GLY A 130 2.58 8.21 -2.97
C GLY A 130 1.95 6.95 -3.56
N PHE A 131 1.34 7.11 -4.73
CA PHE A 131 0.54 6.10 -5.39
C PHE A 131 1.12 5.74 -6.76
N VAL A 132 1.23 4.45 -7.03
CA VAL A 132 1.52 3.90 -8.37
C VAL A 132 0.20 3.46 -9.01
N HIS A 133 -0.06 3.92 -10.22
CA HIS A 133 -1.33 3.66 -10.90
C HIS A 133 -1.20 2.48 -11.87
N PRO A 134 -2.21 1.60 -11.97
CA PRO A 134 -2.24 0.51 -12.96
C PRO A 134 -2.47 1.01 -14.40
N ARG A 135 -2.36 2.32 -14.64
CA ARG A 135 -2.32 2.94 -15.96
C ARG A 135 -0.87 2.95 -16.44
N MET A 136 -0.62 2.28 -17.57
CA MET A 136 0.66 2.43 -18.24
C MET A 136 0.77 3.83 -18.83
N VAL A 137 1.94 4.44 -18.70
CA VAL A 137 2.25 5.67 -19.44
C VAL A 137 2.24 5.30 -20.92
N THR A 138 1.28 5.82 -21.67
CA THR A 138 1.25 5.63 -23.11
C THR A 138 2.43 6.40 -23.68
N ALA A 139 3.36 5.71 -24.33
CA ALA A 139 4.37 6.39 -25.13
C ALA A 139 3.61 7.17 -26.21
N GLY A 140 3.70 8.50 -26.16
CA GLY A 140 3.18 9.35 -27.23
C GLY A 140 3.72 8.85 -28.57
N ARG A 141 2.81 8.69 -29.54
CA ARG A 141 3.18 8.60 -30.95
C ARG A 141 3.85 9.88 -31.40
#